data_AF-A0A1X7VSR0-F1
#
_entry.id   AF-A0A1X7VSR0-F1
#
_cell.length_a   1.000
_cell.length_b   1.000
_cell.length_c   1.000
_cell.angle_alpha   90.00
_cell.angle_beta   90.00
_cell.angle_gamma   90.00
#
_symmetry.space_group_name_H-M   'P 1'
#
loop_
_entity.id
_entity.type
_entity.pdbx_description
1 polymer ?
#
loop_
_entity_poly.entity_id
_entity_poly.type
_entity_poly.pdbx_seq_one_letter_code
_entity_poly.pdbx_strand_id
1 'polypeptide(L)'
;MSDPTQNCPSALELYQSGSVRACGRSLLNIPVGCISYSQICGRVIGYQHRSTDGPNIHIDDLNSHYVDGVSITRGSPRQHVWTLMAGNSETSLSSSNSCPCNNGSTVTVQPFVGDHYFCESGNKASSASNTLYTSDPLWDGQGWGSLESPCCNVTGIPWFHRDYGSNTTSDYIELRMCSDFDDEDTPVGYYEIYVK
;
A
#
# COMPACT_ATOMS: atom_id res chain seq x y z
N MET A 1 -24.15 19.59 -1.93
CA MET A 1 -23.58 18.52 -1.09
C MET A 1 -22.31 18.06 -1.78
N SER A 2 -21.15 18.44 -1.26
CA SER A 2 -19.85 18.03 -1.81
C SER A 2 -19.63 16.55 -1.48
N ASP A 3 -19.31 15.77 -2.49
CA ASP A 3 -18.87 14.39 -2.32
C ASP A 3 -17.68 14.35 -1.34
N PRO A 4 -17.69 13.54 -0.27
CA PRO A 4 -16.55 13.42 0.65
C PRO A 4 -15.24 12.95 -0.03
N THR A 5 -15.32 12.44 -1.27
CA THR A 5 -14.17 12.11 -2.12
C THR A 5 -13.64 13.31 -2.90
N GLN A 6 -14.34 14.46 -2.91
CA GLN A 6 -13.96 15.63 -3.69
C GLN A 6 -12.90 16.52 -3.05
N ASN A 7 -12.51 16.30 -1.79
CA ASN A 7 -11.36 16.99 -1.19
C ASN A 7 -10.62 16.03 -0.26
N CYS A 8 -9.29 15.98 -0.38
CA CYS A 8 -8.48 15.25 0.60
C CYS A 8 -8.85 15.76 1.99
N PRO A 9 -9.07 14.86 2.97
CA PRO A 9 -9.17 15.25 4.37
C PRO A 9 -8.08 16.26 4.72
N SER A 10 -8.35 17.23 5.59
CA SER A 10 -7.45 18.36 5.84
C SER A 10 -6.05 17.97 6.33
N ALA A 11 -5.87 16.73 6.78
CA ALA A 11 -4.60 16.17 7.21
C ALA A 11 -3.77 15.57 6.05
N LEU A 12 -4.32 15.47 4.83
CA LEU A 12 -3.74 14.81 3.66
C LEU A 12 -3.34 15.82 2.58
N GLU A 13 -2.18 15.58 1.97
CA GLU A 13 -1.69 16.35 0.84
C GLU A 13 -2.39 15.92 -0.45
N LEU A 14 -2.82 16.90 -1.26
CA LEU A 14 -3.45 16.66 -2.54
C LEU A 14 -2.40 16.47 -3.63
N TYR A 15 -2.38 15.28 -4.22
CA TYR A 15 -1.62 14.99 -5.43
C TYR A 15 -2.54 15.06 -6.64
N GLN A 16 -2.14 15.86 -7.64
CA GLN A 16 -2.92 16.03 -8.86
C GLN A 16 -2.01 16.15 -10.07
N SER A 17 -2.26 15.29 -11.07
CA SER A 17 -1.59 15.36 -12.37
C SER A 17 -2.57 14.87 -13.45
N GLY A 18 -2.85 15.72 -14.44
CA GLY A 18 -3.87 15.46 -15.45
C GLY A 18 -5.26 15.24 -14.81
N SER A 19 -5.88 14.09 -15.12
CA SER A 19 -7.17 13.67 -14.54
C SER A 19 -7.03 12.87 -13.24
N VAL A 20 -5.81 12.53 -12.82
CA VAL A 20 -5.57 11.77 -11.59
C VAL A 20 -5.57 12.71 -10.41
N ARG A 21 -6.28 12.27 -9.37
CA ARG A 21 -6.35 12.91 -8.06
C ARG A 21 -6.16 11.86 -6.99
N ALA A 22 -5.24 12.11 -6.06
CA ALA A 22 -4.94 11.22 -4.96
C ALA A 22 -4.58 12.03 -3.71
N CYS A 23 -4.63 11.37 -2.56
CA CYS A 23 -4.32 11.97 -1.28
C CYS A 23 -3.16 11.22 -0.66
N GLY A 24 -2.05 11.92 -0.38
CA GLY A 24 -0.83 11.35 0.18
C GLY A 24 -0.51 11.96 1.53
N ARG A 25 0.51 11.42 2.20
CA ARG A 25 1.06 11.88 3.48
C ARG A 25 0.01 12.23 4.54
N SER A 26 -0.54 11.19 5.17
CA SER A 26 -1.11 11.25 6.52
C SER A 26 -1.48 9.87 7.04
N LEU A 27 -1.80 9.80 8.34
CA LEU A 27 -2.45 8.64 8.95
C LEU A 27 -3.97 8.80 8.81
N LEU A 28 -4.65 7.81 8.23
CA LEU A 28 -6.11 7.77 8.18
C LEU A 28 -6.67 6.69 9.12
N ASN A 29 -7.21 7.12 10.25
CA ASN A 29 -8.03 6.23 11.07
C ASN A 29 -9.36 5.99 10.37
N ILE A 30 -9.64 4.73 9.98
CA ILE A 30 -10.93 4.34 9.43
C ILE A 30 -11.77 3.78 10.58
N PRO A 31 -12.70 4.54 11.18
CA PRO A 31 -13.58 3.99 12.19
C PRO A 31 -14.51 2.95 11.55
N VAL A 32 -14.15 1.68 11.63
CA VAL A 32 -15.12 0.57 11.62
C VAL A 32 -15.86 0.67 12.96
N GLY A 33 -17.17 0.90 12.90
CA GLY A 33 -18.00 1.07 14.08
C GLY A 33 -18.10 -0.18 14.95
N CYS A 34 -19.19 -0.33 15.70
CA CYS A 34 -19.39 -1.44 16.64
C CYS A 34 -19.75 -2.79 15.98
N ILE A 35 -19.19 -3.12 14.81
CA ILE A 35 -19.48 -4.36 14.08
C ILE A 35 -18.41 -5.38 14.43
N SER A 36 -18.85 -6.56 14.90
CA SER A 36 -17.96 -7.70 15.08
C SER A 36 -17.73 -8.41 13.75
N TYR A 37 -16.49 -8.80 13.45
CA TYR A 37 -16.11 -9.43 12.20
C TYR A 37 -15.01 -10.47 12.39
N SER A 38 -14.97 -11.49 11.54
CA SER A 38 -13.89 -12.46 11.43
C SER A 38 -13.15 -12.41 10.08
N GLN A 39 -13.62 -11.61 9.12
CA GLN A 39 -12.94 -11.43 7.84
C GLN A 39 -12.82 -9.96 7.47
N ILE A 40 -11.74 -9.62 6.78
CA ILE A 40 -11.52 -8.32 6.16
C ILE A 40 -11.15 -8.55 4.70
N CYS A 41 -11.82 -7.87 3.78
CA CYS A 41 -11.36 -7.79 2.39
C CYS A 41 -11.48 -6.37 1.86
N GLY A 42 -10.77 -6.08 0.78
CA GLY A 42 -10.81 -4.75 0.20
C GLY A 42 -9.81 -4.61 -0.92
N ARG A 43 -9.76 -3.41 -1.48
CA ARG A 43 -8.73 -3.02 -2.43
C ARG A 43 -8.35 -1.56 -2.21
N VAL A 44 -7.10 -1.24 -2.55
CA VAL A 44 -6.56 0.11 -2.47
C VAL A 44 -5.85 0.36 -3.79
N ILE A 45 -6.08 1.52 -4.39
CA ILE A 45 -5.36 1.98 -5.58
C ILE A 45 -4.60 3.23 -5.19
N GLY A 46 -3.28 3.14 -5.34
CA GLY A 46 -2.36 4.23 -5.07
C GLY A 46 -1.63 4.68 -6.32
N TYR A 47 -0.72 5.61 -6.14
CA TYR A 47 0.21 6.06 -7.16
C TYR A 47 1.59 6.19 -6.52
N GLN A 48 2.64 5.93 -7.29
CA GLN A 48 3.99 6.22 -6.86
C GLN A 48 4.26 7.72 -7.02
N HIS A 49 4.81 8.36 -6.00
CA HIS A 49 5.42 9.68 -6.13
C HIS A 49 6.91 9.56 -5.86
N ARG A 50 7.75 9.97 -6.83
CA ARG A 50 9.21 9.90 -6.74
C ARG A 50 9.75 8.49 -6.46
N SER A 51 10.62 8.31 -5.48
CA SER A 51 11.57 7.21 -5.36
C SER A 51 11.23 6.20 -4.27
N THR A 52 9.98 5.75 -4.19
CA THR A 52 9.55 4.83 -3.11
C THR A 52 10.44 3.59 -2.96
N ASP A 53 10.64 3.15 -1.73
CA ASP A 53 11.62 2.11 -1.36
C ASP A 53 11.01 0.75 -1.06
N GLY A 54 9.70 0.56 -1.22
CA GLY A 54 9.04 -0.69 -0.88
C GLY A 54 9.18 -0.98 0.62
N PRO A 55 9.58 -2.18 1.06
CA PRO A 55 9.77 -2.46 2.48
C PRO A 55 11.12 -1.96 3.00
N ASN A 56 11.10 -1.23 4.11
CA ASN A 56 12.32 -0.86 4.83
C ASN A 56 12.83 -2.08 5.64
N ILE A 57 13.76 -2.83 5.05
CA ILE A 57 14.28 -4.10 5.60
C ILE A 57 15.01 -3.96 6.94
N HIS A 58 15.29 -2.73 7.40
CA HIS A 58 15.96 -2.45 8.66
C HIS A 58 14.99 -2.15 9.81
N ILE A 59 13.69 -2.06 9.52
CA ILE A 59 12.65 -1.72 10.49
C ILE A 59 11.70 -2.90 10.64
N ASP A 60 11.75 -3.57 11.80
CA ASP A 60 10.83 -4.64 12.20
C ASP A 60 9.86 -4.15 13.29
N ASP A 61 9.20 -3.03 13.02
CA ASP A 61 8.17 -2.47 13.91
C ASP A 61 6.94 -2.07 13.11
N LEU A 62 5.83 -2.78 13.36
CA LEU A 62 4.53 -2.51 12.76
C LEU A 62 4.05 -1.08 13.04
N ASN A 63 4.47 -0.45 14.14
CA ASN A 63 4.07 0.92 14.46
C ASN A 63 4.91 1.99 13.76
N SER A 64 6.02 1.61 13.13
CA SER A 64 6.93 2.49 12.42
C SER A 64 6.62 2.58 10.91
N HIS A 65 7.43 3.35 10.18
CA HIS A 65 7.47 3.45 8.71
C HIS A 65 8.20 2.25 8.09
N TYR A 66 7.76 1.04 8.38
CA TYR A 66 8.41 -0.18 7.88
C TYR A 66 8.26 -0.39 6.35
N VAL A 67 7.50 0.47 5.67
CA VAL A 67 7.14 0.37 4.26
C VAL A 67 6.84 1.75 3.69
N ASP A 68 7.25 1.99 2.45
CA ASP A 68 6.67 3.00 1.56
C ASP A 68 5.43 2.42 0.88
N GLY A 69 4.26 2.88 1.29
CA GLY A 69 3.00 2.27 0.86
C GLY A 69 1.90 2.38 1.89
N VAL A 70 0.99 1.41 1.84
CA VAL A 70 -0.18 1.35 2.71
C VAL A 70 -0.07 0.21 3.70
N SER A 71 -0.14 0.52 4.99
CA SER A 71 -0.23 -0.44 6.09
C SER A 71 -1.67 -0.52 6.60
N ILE A 72 -2.31 -1.67 6.41
CA ILE A 72 -3.65 -1.96 6.96
C ILE A 72 -3.48 -2.79 8.22
N THR A 73 -4.06 -2.31 9.32
CA THR A 73 -3.94 -2.95 10.63
C THR A 73 -5.26 -2.94 11.39
N ARG A 74 -5.31 -3.68 12.51
CA ARG A 74 -6.46 -3.68 13.41
C ARG A 74 -6.08 -3.64 14.88
N GLY A 75 -6.98 -3.09 15.69
CA GLY A 75 -6.96 -3.19 17.15
C GLY A 75 -5.86 -2.36 17.84
N SER A 76 -5.85 -2.43 19.17
CA SER A 76 -4.83 -1.83 20.02
C SER A 76 -4.48 -2.81 21.16
N PRO A 77 -3.27 -3.42 21.20
CA PRO A 77 -2.13 -3.16 20.32
C PRO A 77 -2.39 -3.54 18.86
N ARG A 78 -1.70 -2.84 17.95
CA ARG A 78 -1.87 -2.96 16.51
C ARG A 78 -1.50 -4.37 16.04
N GLN A 79 -2.35 -4.97 15.21
CA GLN A 79 -2.13 -6.26 14.55
C GLN A 79 -2.15 -6.07 13.03
N HIS A 80 -1.25 -6.77 12.34
CA HIS A 80 -1.13 -6.70 10.88
C HIS A 80 -2.34 -7.33 10.17
N VAL A 81 -2.89 -6.61 9.19
CA VAL A 81 -3.92 -7.12 8.27
C VAL A 81 -3.31 -7.31 6.89
N TRP A 82 -2.84 -6.25 6.25
CA TRP A 82 -2.25 -6.32 4.91
C TRP A 82 -1.24 -5.19 4.70
N THR A 83 -0.24 -5.40 3.85
CA THR A 83 0.68 -4.35 3.40
C THR A 83 0.57 -4.19 1.88
N LEU A 84 0.43 -2.96 1.39
CA LEU A 84 0.58 -2.66 -0.04
C LEU A 84 1.84 -1.81 -0.22
N MET A 85 2.84 -2.36 -0.89
CA MET A 85 4.19 -1.79 -0.98
C MET A 85 4.40 -1.11 -2.34
N ALA A 86 5.06 0.04 -2.36
CA ALA A 86 5.45 0.71 -3.60
C ALA A 86 6.95 0.54 -3.85
N GLY A 87 7.33 -0.29 -4.81
CA GLY A 87 8.73 -0.43 -5.22
C GLY A 87 9.21 0.78 -6.03
N ASN A 88 10.53 0.95 -6.13
CA ASN A 88 11.13 2.11 -6.79
C ASN A 88 10.98 2.09 -8.32
N SER A 89 11.11 0.90 -8.91
CA SER A 89 11.16 0.71 -10.35
C SER A 89 10.76 -0.72 -10.75
N GLU A 90 10.01 -0.84 -11.85
CA GLU A 90 9.65 -2.11 -12.49
C GLU A 90 10.80 -2.75 -13.29
N THR A 91 11.88 -2.00 -13.53
CA THR A 91 12.97 -2.38 -14.45
C THR A 91 14.34 -2.45 -13.78
N SER A 92 14.44 -2.01 -12.52
CA SER A 92 15.68 -2.03 -11.74
C SER A 92 15.55 -2.95 -10.54
N LEU A 93 16.57 -3.80 -10.34
CA LEU A 93 16.72 -4.58 -9.11
C LEU A 93 17.63 -3.80 -8.15
N SER A 94 17.06 -3.34 -7.05
CA SER A 94 17.77 -2.82 -5.89
C SER A 94 17.73 -3.84 -4.76
N SER A 95 18.81 -3.93 -3.98
CA SER A 95 18.88 -4.78 -2.79
C SER A 95 17.98 -4.32 -1.64
N SER A 96 17.44 -3.10 -1.71
CA SER A 96 16.65 -2.49 -0.64
C SER A 96 15.36 -1.81 -1.10
N ASN A 97 15.23 -1.48 -2.40
CA ASN A 97 14.17 -0.55 -2.86
C ASN A 97 13.21 -1.20 -3.89
N SER A 98 13.31 -2.52 -4.09
CA SER A 98 12.51 -3.27 -5.06
C SER A 98 11.42 -4.07 -4.36
N CYS A 99 10.39 -4.45 -5.12
CA CYS A 99 9.40 -5.37 -4.62
C CYS A 99 10.00 -6.73 -4.23
N PRO A 100 9.62 -7.32 -3.08
CA PRO A 100 10.10 -8.64 -2.65
C PRO A 100 9.81 -9.74 -3.67
N CYS A 101 8.68 -9.63 -4.38
CA CYS A 101 8.24 -10.59 -5.38
C CYS A 101 8.89 -10.39 -6.77
N ASN A 102 9.72 -9.35 -6.97
CA ASN A 102 10.38 -9.15 -8.26
C ASN A 102 11.32 -10.30 -8.60
N ASN A 103 11.36 -10.68 -9.87
CA ASN A 103 12.24 -11.74 -10.35
C ASN A 103 13.71 -11.36 -10.12
N GLY A 104 14.41 -12.13 -9.28
CA GLY A 104 15.80 -11.85 -8.89
C GLY A 104 15.94 -10.86 -7.71
N SER A 105 14.84 -10.44 -7.09
CA SER A 105 14.88 -9.63 -5.87
C SER A 105 15.45 -10.43 -4.70
N THR A 106 16.25 -9.77 -3.87
CA THR A 106 16.74 -10.28 -2.59
C THR A 106 16.06 -9.61 -1.40
N VAL A 107 15.14 -8.69 -1.67
CA VAL A 107 14.41 -7.93 -0.66
C VAL A 107 13.45 -8.87 0.08
N THR A 108 13.43 -8.79 1.41
CA THR A 108 12.53 -9.56 2.26
C THR A 108 11.53 -8.65 2.95
N VAL A 109 10.39 -9.20 3.36
CA VAL A 109 9.40 -8.50 4.19
C VAL A 109 9.66 -8.73 5.67
N GLN A 110 9.14 -7.85 6.52
CA GLN A 110 9.16 -8.07 7.97
C GLN A 110 8.38 -9.35 8.33
N PRO A 111 8.80 -10.10 9.36
CA PRO A 111 8.14 -11.35 9.76
C PRO A 111 6.64 -11.22 10.02
N PHE A 112 6.17 -10.07 10.53
CA PHE A 112 4.74 -9.84 10.80
C PHE A 112 3.89 -9.65 9.54
N VAL A 113 4.50 -9.32 8.39
CA VAL A 113 3.79 -9.19 7.10
C VAL A 113 3.51 -10.58 6.52
N GLY A 114 4.52 -11.46 6.52
CA GLY A 114 4.44 -12.77 5.89
C GLY A 114 4.00 -12.66 4.43
N ASP A 115 3.03 -13.47 4.02
CA ASP A 115 2.51 -13.49 2.63
C ASP A 115 1.33 -12.53 2.40
N HIS A 116 0.99 -11.68 3.38
CA HIS A 116 -0.17 -10.79 3.34
C HIS A 116 0.21 -9.42 2.80
N TYR A 117 0.74 -9.39 1.58
CA TYR A 117 1.12 -8.16 0.93
C TYR A 117 0.87 -8.17 -0.58
N PHE A 118 0.74 -6.97 -1.14
CA PHE A 118 0.94 -6.72 -2.56
C PHE A 118 2.12 -5.77 -2.72
N CYS A 119 2.84 -5.87 -3.83
CA CYS A 119 3.90 -4.93 -4.17
C CYS A 119 3.89 -4.66 -5.66
N GLU A 120 4.07 -3.39 -6.02
CA GLU A 120 4.14 -2.91 -7.40
C GLU A 120 4.95 -1.62 -7.45
N SER A 121 5.53 -1.29 -8.59
CA SER A 121 6.08 0.02 -8.88
C SER A 121 5.30 0.67 -10.02
N GLY A 122 5.07 1.99 -9.95
CA GLY A 122 4.47 2.74 -11.05
C GLY A 122 5.51 3.29 -12.02
N ASN A 123 6.80 3.06 -11.74
CA ASN A 123 7.92 3.60 -12.48
C ASN A 123 8.52 2.57 -13.45
N LYS A 124 8.15 2.72 -14.72
CA LYS A 124 8.65 1.92 -15.85
C LYS A 124 10.09 2.21 -16.25
N ALA A 125 10.74 3.21 -15.65
CA ALA A 125 12.13 3.55 -15.91
C ALA A 125 13.06 3.04 -14.80
N SER A 126 14.35 2.94 -15.09
CA SER A 126 15.36 2.45 -14.13
C SER A 126 15.66 3.40 -12.97
N SER A 127 15.17 4.64 -13.04
CA SER A 127 15.40 5.68 -12.05
C SER A 127 14.14 6.49 -11.84
N ALA A 128 13.85 6.83 -10.59
CA ALA A 128 12.74 7.70 -10.24
C ALA A 128 12.95 9.15 -10.72
N SER A 129 11.84 9.84 -10.99
CA SER A 129 11.77 11.24 -11.36
C SER A 129 10.89 11.99 -10.37
N ASN A 130 11.07 13.31 -10.28
CA ASN A 130 10.24 14.18 -9.44
C ASN A 130 8.84 14.39 -10.05
N THR A 131 8.03 13.34 -10.04
CA THR A 131 6.67 13.32 -10.60
C THR A 131 5.77 12.36 -9.83
N LEU A 132 4.46 12.56 -10.01
CA LEU A 132 3.45 11.54 -9.73
C LEU A 132 3.34 10.61 -10.96
N TYR A 133 3.53 9.32 -10.74
CA TYR A 133 3.41 8.29 -11.79
C TYR A 133 1.94 7.91 -11.97
N THR A 134 1.28 8.49 -12.96
CA THR A 134 -0.17 8.32 -13.18
C THR A 134 -0.54 7.31 -14.25
N SER A 135 0.42 6.90 -15.08
CA SER A 135 0.19 5.96 -16.19
C SER A 135 0.07 4.52 -15.72
N ASP A 136 0.57 4.22 -14.52
CA ASP A 136 0.57 2.90 -13.91
C ASP A 136 0.18 3.02 -12.44
N PRO A 137 -1.13 2.92 -12.13
CA PRO A 137 -1.61 2.95 -10.76
C PRO A 137 -1.08 1.74 -9.98
N LEU A 138 -0.74 1.96 -8.71
CA LEU A 138 -0.26 0.89 -7.85
C LEU A 138 -1.40 0.00 -7.36
N TRP A 139 -1.15 -1.31 -7.35
CA TRP A 139 -1.96 -2.37 -6.77
C TRP A 139 -3.34 -2.54 -7.43
N ASP A 140 -3.48 -2.07 -8.67
CA ASP A 140 -4.74 -2.09 -9.41
C ASP A 140 -5.02 -3.42 -10.12
N GLY A 141 -4.04 -4.33 -10.10
CA GLY A 141 -4.18 -5.61 -10.77
C GLY A 141 -3.85 -5.55 -12.26
N GLN A 142 -3.11 -4.53 -12.73
CA GLN A 142 -2.73 -4.33 -14.12
C GLN A 142 -1.32 -3.72 -14.22
N GLY A 143 -0.91 -3.28 -15.42
CA GLY A 143 0.22 -2.35 -15.54
C GLY A 143 1.64 -2.95 -15.54
N TRP A 144 1.84 -4.07 -14.88
CA TRP A 144 3.16 -4.57 -14.51
C TRP A 144 4.19 -4.81 -15.62
N GLY A 145 5.44 -4.43 -15.30
CA GLY A 145 6.63 -4.72 -16.09
C GLY A 145 7.23 -6.13 -15.88
N SER A 146 8.29 -6.43 -16.63
CA SER A 146 8.84 -7.80 -16.71
C SER A 146 9.41 -8.32 -15.39
N LEU A 147 10.05 -7.49 -14.57
CA LEU A 147 10.60 -7.94 -13.28
C LEU A 147 9.50 -8.21 -12.26
N GLU A 148 8.39 -7.47 -12.34
CA GLU A 148 7.27 -7.57 -11.41
C GLU A 148 6.29 -8.70 -11.76
N SER A 149 6.53 -9.43 -12.86
CA SER A 149 5.69 -10.56 -13.29
C SER A 149 5.27 -11.54 -12.18
N PRO A 150 6.10 -11.88 -11.16
CA PRO A 150 5.66 -12.74 -10.08
C PRO A 150 4.75 -12.02 -9.06
N CYS A 151 4.88 -10.70 -8.92
CA CYS A 151 3.97 -9.86 -8.14
C CYS A 151 2.56 -9.83 -8.75
N CYS A 152 2.44 -10.02 -10.06
CA CYS A 152 1.13 -10.07 -10.76
C CYS A 152 0.38 -11.38 -10.52
N ASN A 153 1.11 -12.47 -10.26
CA ASN A 153 0.55 -13.81 -10.18
C ASN A 153 0.11 -14.19 -8.76
N VAL A 154 0.06 -13.20 -7.85
CA VAL A 154 -0.46 -13.39 -6.50
C VAL A 154 -1.97 -13.55 -6.55
N THR A 155 -2.49 -14.49 -5.76
CA THR A 155 -3.93 -14.74 -5.72
C THR A 155 -4.63 -13.56 -5.05
N GLY A 156 -5.70 -13.06 -5.68
CA GLY A 156 -6.60 -12.08 -5.07
C GLY A 156 -6.42 -10.65 -5.57
N ILE A 157 -5.23 -10.22 -6.02
CA ILE A 157 -4.99 -8.84 -6.50
C ILE A 157 -6.03 -8.44 -7.58
N PRO A 158 -6.67 -7.25 -7.49
CA PRO A 158 -6.43 -6.15 -6.56
C PRO A 158 -7.07 -6.27 -5.17
N TRP A 159 -7.76 -7.38 -4.89
CA TRP A 159 -8.48 -7.61 -3.64
C TRP A 159 -7.66 -8.39 -2.62
N PHE A 160 -7.32 -7.76 -1.50
CA PHE A 160 -6.79 -8.48 -0.35
C PHE A 160 -7.92 -9.16 0.43
N HIS A 161 -7.62 -10.29 1.07
CA HIS A 161 -8.54 -10.99 1.96
C HIS A 161 -7.80 -11.59 3.15
N ARG A 162 -8.29 -11.31 4.35
CA ARG A 162 -7.83 -11.88 5.61
C ARG A 162 -8.99 -12.58 6.29
N ASP A 163 -8.80 -13.87 6.55
CA ASP A 163 -9.75 -14.71 7.25
C ASP A 163 -9.16 -15.14 8.61
N TYR A 164 -9.80 -14.73 9.69
CA TYR A 164 -9.44 -15.10 11.06
C TYR A 164 -10.23 -16.33 11.56
N GLY A 165 -10.95 -17.02 10.67
CA GLY A 165 -11.73 -18.21 10.95
C GLY A 165 -12.96 -17.91 11.79
N SER A 166 -13.14 -18.66 12.89
CA SER A 166 -14.24 -18.45 13.84
C SER A 166 -14.01 -17.33 14.85
N ASN A 167 -12.82 -16.69 14.83
CA ASN A 167 -12.48 -15.64 15.77
C ASN A 167 -13.03 -14.30 15.29
N THR A 168 -14.11 -13.85 15.92
CA THR A 168 -14.66 -12.52 15.66
C THR A 168 -14.04 -11.48 16.59
N THR A 169 -13.79 -10.27 16.09
CA THR A 169 -13.35 -9.11 16.88
C THR A 169 -14.18 -7.87 16.54
N SER A 170 -14.22 -6.90 17.45
CA SER A 170 -14.74 -5.56 17.21
C SER A 170 -13.62 -4.51 17.16
N ASP A 171 -12.40 -4.95 16.89
CA ASP A 171 -11.24 -4.07 16.74
C ASP A 171 -11.48 -3.03 15.65
N TYR A 172 -10.95 -1.83 15.84
CA TYR A 172 -10.95 -0.88 14.73
C TYR A 172 -9.96 -1.35 13.64
N ILE A 173 -10.20 -0.98 12.39
CA ILE A 173 -9.32 -1.17 11.25
C ILE A 173 -8.70 0.19 10.93
N GLU A 174 -7.46 0.20 10.53
CA GLU A 174 -6.76 1.42 10.21
C GLU A 174 -5.99 1.25 8.92
N LEU A 175 -5.98 2.30 8.09
CA LEU A 175 -5.22 2.39 6.86
C LEU A 175 -4.23 3.54 6.99
N ARG A 176 -2.93 3.23 6.98
CA ARG A 176 -1.86 4.22 7.06
C ARG A 176 -1.12 4.31 5.75
N MET A 177 -0.97 5.52 5.21
CA MET A 177 0.04 5.80 4.20
C MET A 177 1.35 6.03 4.94
N CYS A 178 2.25 5.05 4.82
CA CYS A 178 3.56 5.06 5.44
C CYS A 178 4.59 5.53 4.41
N SER A 179 5.53 6.35 4.87
CA SER A 179 6.79 6.58 4.19
C SER A 179 7.87 6.97 5.20
N ASP A 180 9.12 6.68 4.89
CA ASP A 180 10.27 6.98 5.74
C ASP A 180 10.95 8.33 5.43
N PHE A 181 10.76 8.89 4.23
CA PHE A 181 11.33 10.17 3.82
C PHE A 181 10.32 11.23 3.32
N ASP A 182 10.82 12.45 3.18
CA ASP A 182 10.03 13.63 2.78
C ASP A 182 9.69 13.72 1.31
N ASP A 183 10.44 13.01 0.50
CA ASP A 183 10.32 12.97 -0.93
C ASP A 183 9.79 11.65 -1.47
N GLU A 184 9.33 10.73 -0.62
CA GLU A 184 8.72 9.47 -1.02
C GLU A 184 7.27 9.47 -0.53
N ASP A 185 6.33 9.17 -1.42
CA ASP A 185 4.93 9.07 -1.03
C ASP A 185 4.18 8.09 -1.92
N THR A 186 3.08 7.59 -1.39
CA THR A 186 2.17 6.66 -2.06
C THR A 186 0.73 7.18 -2.02
N PRO A 187 0.42 8.27 -2.73
CA PRO A 187 -0.89 8.88 -2.65
C PRO A 187 -2.00 7.90 -3.03
N VAL A 188 -3.00 7.75 -2.16
CA VAL A 188 -4.15 6.88 -2.37
C VAL A 188 -5.24 7.63 -3.13
N GLY A 189 -5.62 7.11 -4.29
CA GLY A 189 -6.73 7.64 -5.10
C GLY A 189 -8.06 6.97 -4.78
N TYR A 190 -8.03 5.72 -4.33
CA TYR A 190 -9.23 4.94 -4.05
C TYR A 190 -8.96 3.86 -3.01
N TYR A 191 -9.91 3.61 -2.12
CA TYR A 191 -9.92 2.43 -1.28
C TYR A 191 -11.34 1.99 -0.97
N GLU A 192 -11.53 0.70 -0.76
CA GLU A 192 -12.73 0.13 -0.16
C GLU A 192 -12.36 -1.04 0.74
N ILE A 193 -13.00 -1.10 1.91
CA ILE A 193 -12.77 -2.13 2.92
C ILE A 193 -14.12 -2.65 3.40
N TYR A 194 -14.25 -3.97 3.42
CA TYR A 194 -15.42 -4.70 3.85
C TYR A 194 -15.05 -5.66 4.97
N VAL A 195 -16.01 -5.88 5.86
CA VAL A 195 -15.89 -6.83 6.97
C VAL A 195 -17.07 -7.79 6.98
N LYS A 196 -16.84 -9.01 7.46
CA LYS A 196 -17.85 -10.05 7.64
C LYS A 196 -17.70 -10.72 8.99
#